data_AF-K5VR80-F1
#
_entry.id   AF-K5VR80-F1
#
_cell.length_a   1.000
_cell.length_b   1.000
_cell.length_c   1.000
_cell.angle_alpha   90.00
_cell.angle_beta   90.00
_cell.angle_gamma   90.00
#
_symmetry.space_group_name_H-M   'P 1'
#
loop_
_entity.id
_entity.type
_entity.pdbx_description
1 polymer ?
#
loop_
_entity_poly.entity_id
_entity_poly.type
_entity_poly.pdbx_seq_one_letter_code
_entity_poly.pdbx_strand_id
1 'polypeptide(L)'
;MPQYMTGRPRSTRGQFHLGNQKLLRAATPEELEQWSDASNEDSYFSDDLIDLDEGRPYIFEKGDAAWVRTTKGTWCLGTVTTSPPRVGPTRDGDGLFYSVIFTLGGARMKKSFAPLNGDMKPDHREIRDLLSTYGWLDC
;
A
#
# COMPACT_ATOMS: atom_id res chain seq x y z
N MET A 1 22.68 -14.06 -56.35
CA MET A 1 21.40 -13.73 -55.69
C MET A 1 21.67 -13.22 -54.29
N PRO A 2 21.25 -12.00 -53.96
CA PRO A 2 20.86 -11.70 -52.59
C PRO A 2 19.51 -10.96 -52.55
N GLN A 3 18.58 -11.39 -51.70
CA GLN A 3 17.37 -10.63 -51.39
C GLN A 3 17.16 -10.49 -49.87
N TYR A 4 17.19 -9.22 -49.49
CA TYR A 4 16.71 -8.45 -48.34
C TYR A 4 15.83 -9.10 -47.23
N MET A 5 16.10 -8.61 -46.01
CA MET A 5 15.19 -8.03 -44.98
C MET A 5 13.84 -8.74 -44.72
N THR A 6 13.48 -9.09 -43.48
CA THR A 6 13.06 -8.15 -42.45
C THR A 6 12.69 -8.92 -41.17
N GLY A 7 13.24 -8.51 -40.01
CA GLY A 7 12.80 -8.99 -38.70
C GLY A 7 12.96 -7.86 -37.70
N ARG A 8 11.89 -7.08 -37.52
CA ARG A 8 11.84 -5.94 -36.60
C ARG A 8 12.26 -6.40 -35.18
N PRO A 9 13.10 -5.66 -34.45
CA PRO A 9 13.26 -5.90 -33.02
C PRO A 9 11.93 -5.57 -32.35
N ARG A 10 11.26 -6.62 -31.83
CA ARG A 10 10.08 -6.45 -30.96
C ARG A 10 10.54 -5.71 -29.71
N SER A 11 10.11 -4.46 -29.65
CA SER A 11 9.67 -3.72 -28.47
C SER A 11 10.30 -4.21 -27.16
N THR A 12 11.32 -3.48 -26.70
CA THR A 12 11.73 -3.40 -25.30
C THR A 12 10.50 -3.11 -24.45
N ARG A 13 9.83 -4.17 -23.99
CA ARG A 13 8.83 -4.12 -22.95
C ARG A 13 9.58 -3.66 -21.70
N GLY A 14 9.44 -2.37 -21.41
CA GLY A 14 10.01 -1.74 -20.22
C GLY A 14 9.77 -2.64 -19.02
N GLN A 15 10.87 -3.10 -18.44
CA GLN A 15 10.91 -3.66 -17.10
C GLN A 15 10.46 -2.54 -16.16
N PHE A 16 9.15 -2.44 -15.95
CA PHE A 16 8.64 -1.87 -14.72
C PHE A 16 9.29 -2.68 -13.61
N HIS A 17 10.07 -1.98 -12.79
CA HIS A 17 10.73 -2.52 -11.62
C HIS A 17 9.64 -2.97 -10.62
N LEU A 18 9.13 -4.20 -10.80
CA LEU A 18 8.40 -4.95 -9.79
C LEU A 18 9.43 -5.69 -8.92
N GLY A 19 10.32 -4.93 -8.29
CA GLY A 19 11.09 -5.48 -7.17
C GLY A 19 10.10 -5.85 -6.06
N ASN A 20 10.13 -7.10 -5.62
CA ASN A 20 9.56 -7.60 -4.37
C ASN A 20 8.09 -8.04 -4.31
N GLN A 21 7.36 -8.21 -5.43
CA GLN A 21 6.07 -8.95 -5.37
C GLN A 21 6.21 -10.47 -5.34
N LYS A 22 7.43 -11.00 -5.45
CA LYS A 22 7.71 -12.44 -5.60
C LYS A 22 7.84 -13.22 -4.27
N LEU A 23 7.72 -12.56 -3.12
CA LEU A 23 7.88 -13.16 -1.78
C LEU A 23 6.66 -12.98 -0.87
N LEU A 24 5.54 -12.49 -1.38
CA LEU A 24 4.34 -12.26 -0.57
C LEU A 24 3.60 -13.59 -0.33
N ARG A 25 3.67 -14.11 0.89
CA ARG A 25 2.94 -15.31 1.34
C ARG A 25 1.58 -14.89 1.91
N ALA A 26 0.54 -15.74 1.79
CA ALA A 26 -0.71 -15.51 2.51
C ALA A 26 -0.48 -15.68 4.03
N ALA A 27 -0.90 -14.70 4.84
CA ALA A 27 -0.82 -14.79 6.29
C ALA A 27 -1.61 -16.00 6.80
N THR A 28 -1.05 -16.75 7.75
CA THR A 28 -1.82 -17.77 8.49
C THR A 28 -2.75 -17.09 9.49
N PRO A 29 -3.83 -17.76 9.93
CA PRO A 29 -4.70 -17.22 10.99
C PRO A 29 -3.93 -16.91 12.28
N GLU A 30 -2.97 -17.76 12.68
CA GLU A 30 -2.13 -17.52 13.87
C GLU A 30 -1.25 -16.27 13.73
N GLU A 31 -0.68 -16.04 12.53
CA GLU A 31 0.04 -14.80 12.24
C GLU A 31 -0.90 -13.60 12.32
N LEU A 32 -2.14 -13.71 11.81
CA LEU A 32 -3.10 -12.62 11.91
C LEU A 32 -3.45 -12.29 13.37
N GLU A 33 -3.64 -13.29 14.22
CA GLU A 33 -3.93 -13.08 15.65
C GLU A 33 -2.77 -12.39 16.37
N GLN A 34 -1.52 -12.78 16.10
CA GLN A 34 -0.35 -12.11 16.68
C GLN A 34 -0.27 -10.63 16.29
N TRP A 35 -0.64 -10.31 15.05
CA TRP A 35 -0.61 -8.94 14.55
C TRP A 35 -1.80 -8.13 15.08
N SER A 36 -2.94 -8.78 15.33
CA SER A 36 -4.12 -8.19 15.97
C SER A 36 -3.85 -7.79 17.40
N ASP A 37 -3.19 -8.65 18.17
CA ASP A 37 -2.78 -8.35 19.54
C ASP A 37 -1.75 -7.20 19.59
N ALA A 38 -0.84 -7.15 18.60
CA ALA A 38 0.13 -6.07 18.47
C ALA A 38 -0.48 -4.74 17.96
N SER A 39 -1.54 -4.79 17.16
CA SER A 39 -2.25 -3.62 16.64
C SER A 39 -3.26 -3.13 17.66
N ASN A 40 -2.77 -2.54 18.75
CA ASN A 40 -3.65 -1.94 19.73
C ASN A 40 -4.12 -0.57 19.19
N GLU A 41 -5.36 -0.51 18.71
CA GLU A 41 -5.96 0.69 18.11
C GLU A 41 -5.76 1.93 18.99
N ASP A 42 -5.92 1.77 20.31
CA ASP A 42 -5.75 2.82 21.32
C ASP A 42 -4.33 3.44 21.33
N SER A 43 -3.31 2.64 21.01
CA SER A 43 -1.92 3.11 20.90
C SER A 43 -1.61 3.77 19.56
N TYR A 44 -2.37 3.45 18.50
CA TYR A 44 -2.20 4.08 17.20
C TYR A 44 -2.58 5.56 17.24
N PHE A 45 -3.63 5.89 18.01
CA PHE A 45 -4.26 7.21 18.12
C PHE A 45 -3.80 8.04 19.33
N SER A 46 -2.85 7.53 20.12
CA SER A 46 -2.28 8.30 21.24
C SER A 46 -1.32 9.37 20.69
N ASP A 47 -1.74 10.65 20.74
CA ASP A 47 -1.09 12.00 20.63
C ASP A 47 0.22 12.22 19.80
N ASP A 48 0.80 11.17 19.23
CA ASP A 48 2.14 11.11 18.65
C ASP A 48 2.07 10.88 17.12
N LEU A 49 0.87 10.89 16.53
CA LEU A 49 0.67 10.88 15.07
C LEU A 49 1.05 12.26 14.47
N ILE A 50 2.32 12.61 14.58
CA ILE A 50 2.89 13.86 14.04
C ILE A 50 3.29 13.67 12.58
N ASP A 51 3.59 12.42 12.18
CA ASP A 51 4.16 12.11 10.87
C ASP A 51 3.43 10.96 10.12
N LEU A 52 3.09 11.20 8.85
CA LEU A 52 2.41 10.21 8.00
C LEU A 52 3.37 9.21 7.35
N ASP A 53 4.65 9.53 7.22
CA ASP A 53 5.70 8.61 6.76
C ASP A 53 6.04 7.56 7.83
N GLU A 54 5.66 7.80 9.08
CA GLU A 54 5.85 6.83 10.14
C GLU A 54 5.02 5.57 9.88
N GLY A 55 5.72 4.46 9.64
CA GLY A 55 5.10 3.15 9.53
C GLY A 55 4.59 2.69 10.89
N ARG A 56 3.28 2.46 11.02
CA ARG A 56 2.67 1.96 12.25
C ARG A 56 1.89 0.68 11.96
N PRO A 57 1.94 -0.33 12.85
CA PRO A 57 1.15 -1.53 12.68
C PRO A 57 -0.34 -1.16 12.75
N TYR A 58 -1.10 -1.57 11.74
CA TYR A 58 -2.56 -1.43 11.71
C TYR A 58 -3.13 -2.57 10.89
N ILE A 59 -4.23 -3.15 11.35
CA ILE A 59 -4.91 -4.22 10.63
C ILE A 59 -6.13 -3.68 9.93
N PHE A 60 -6.14 -3.88 8.62
CA PHE A 60 -7.29 -3.56 7.79
C PHE A 60 -8.13 -4.79 7.53
N GLU A 61 -9.44 -4.61 7.54
CA GLU A 61 -10.39 -5.60 7.06
C GLU A 61 -10.73 -5.36 5.58
N LYS A 62 -11.34 -6.37 4.96
CA LYS A 62 -11.82 -6.24 3.60
C LYS A 62 -13.01 -5.29 3.58
N GLY A 63 -12.90 -4.22 2.81
CA GLY A 63 -13.92 -3.19 2.70
C GLY A 63 -13.55 -1.90 3.43
N ASP A 64 -12.50 -1.90 4.24
CA ASP A 64 -12.05 -0.70 4.93
C ASP A 64 -11.58 0.39 3.97
N ALA A 65 -11.85 1.62 4.38
CA ALA A 65 -11.32 2.82 3.75
C ALA A 65 -9.90 3.08 4.27
N ALA A 66 -8.97 3.24 3.34
CA ALA A 66 -7.57 3.47 3.66
C ALA A 66 -6.99 4.56 2.75
N TRP A 67 -6.26 5.48 3.35
CA TRP A 67 -5.44 6.45 2.64
C TRP A 67 -4.15 5.78 2.19
N VAL A 68 -3.83 5.89 0.90
CA VAL A 68 -2.61 5.34 0.33
C VAL A 68 -1.77 6.41 -0.34
N ARG A 69 -0.47 6.37 -0.07
CA ARG A 69 0.49 7.28 -0.69
C ARG A 69 0.89 6.78 -2.06
N THR A 70 0.68 7.62 -3.07
CA THR A 70 1.09 7.33 -4.44
C THR A 70 2.57 7.66 -4.65
N THR A 71 3.17 7.15 -5.72
CA THR A 71 4.58 7.45 -6.06
C THR A 71 4.85 8.92 -6.34
N LYS A 72 3.80 9.74 -6.49
CA LYS A 72 3.90 11.19 -6.65
C LYS A 72 3.92 11.94 -5.31
N GLY A 73 3.78 11.24 -4.19
CA GLY A 73 3.66 11.83 -2.86
C GLY A 73 2.24 12.25 -2.49
N THR A 74 1.27 12.16 -3.41
CA THR A 74 -0.15 12.44 -3.13
C THR A 74 -0.81 11.28 -2.40
N TRP A 75 -1.66 11.59 -1.43
CA TRP A 75 -2.47 10.62 -0.73
C TRP A 75 -3.84 10.49 -1.39
N CYS A 76 -4.23 9.27 -1.74
CA CYS A 76 -5.56 8.99 -2.27
C CYS A 76 -6.33 8.08 -1.34
N LEU A 77 -7.63 8.34 -1.22
CA LEU A 77 -8.53 7.41 -0.56
C LEU A 77 -8.73 6.18 -1.44
N GLY A 78 -8.61 5.01 -0.82
CA GLY A 78 -8.86 3.73 -1.46
C GLY A 78 -9.63 2.78 -0.55
N THR A 79 -10.02 1.65 -1.13
CA THR A 79 -10.74 0.58 -0.43
C THR A 79 -9.92 -0.69 -0.41
N VAL A 80 -9.78 -1.29 0.76
CA VAL A 80 -9.08 -2.55 0.96
C VAL A 80 -9.91 -3.69 0.36
N THR A 81 -9.28 -4.48 -0.51
CA THR A 81 -9.97 -5.55 -1.26
C THR A 81 -9.47 -6.96 -0.98
N THR A 82 -8.27 -7.09 -0.42
CA THR A 82 -7.65 -8.40 -0.17
C THR A 82 -7.97 -8.87 1.24
N SER A 83 -8.42 -10.12 1.35
CA SER A 83 -8.48 -10.91 2.58
C SER A 83 -8.23 -12.39 2.21
N PRO A 84 -7.30 -13.10 2.89
CA PRO A 84 -6.41 -12.62 3.96
C PRO A 84 -5.28 -11.72 3.41
N PRO A 85 -4.71 -10.81 4.24
CA PRO A 85 -3.55 -10.01 3.86
C PRO A 85 -2.32 -10.89 3.65
N ARG A 86 -1.30 -10.33 3.00
CA ARG A 86 -0.08 -11.09 2.64
C ARG A 86 1.08 -10.68 3.52
N VAL A 87 1.86 -11.62 4.03
CA VAL A 87 3.10 -11.34 4.77
C VAL A 87 4.24 -11.19 3.77
N GLY A 88 5.10 -10.19 3.98
CA GLY A 88 6.35 -10.04 3.26
C GLY A 88 7.29 -9.01 3.88
N PRO A 89 8.45 -8.76 3.27
CA PRO A 89 9.44 -7.83 3.81
C PRO A 89 9.00 -6.36 3.67
N THR A 90 9.13 -5.60 4.74
CA THR A 90 8.86 -4.16 4.93
C THR A 90 10.09 -3.44 5.49
N ARG A 91 9.98 -2.11 5.72
CA ARG A 91 11.08 -1.27 6.22
C ARG A 91 11.66 -1.75 7.55
N ASP A 92 10.82 -2.32 8.43
CA ASP A 92 11.18 -2.69 9.81
C ASP A 92 11.28 -4.21 10.04
N GLY A 93 11.24 -5.02 8.97
CA GLY A 93 11.22 -6.49 9.06
C GLY A 93 10.09 -7.07 8.23
N ASP A 94 9.45 -8.15 8.68
CA ASP A 94 8.26 -8.68 8.02
C ASP A 94 7.01 -7.82 8.33
N GLY A 95 6.05 -7.80 7.40
CA GLY A 95 4.94 -6.85 7.33
C GLY A 95 3.70 -7.40 6.65
N LEU A 96 2.53 -6.92 7.06
CA LEU A 96 1.27 -7.21 6.36
C LEU A 96 1.07 -6.28 5.17
N PHE A 97 0.77 -6.87 4.02
CA PHE A 97 0.47 -6.23 2.76
C PHE A 97 -1.02 -6.38 2.44
N TYR A 98 -1.66 -5.23 2.27
CA TYR A 98 -3.07 -5.11 1.93
C TYR A 98 -3.19 -4.60 0.49
N SER A 99 -4.05 -5.23 -0.32
CA SER A 99 -4.32 -4.68 -1.66
C SER A 99 -5.45 -3.67 -1.60
N VAL A 100 -5.13 -2.44 -1.96
CA VAL A 100 -6.05 -1.31 -1.98
C VAL A 100 -6.38 -0.99 -3.43
N ILE A 101 -7.66 -0.71 -3.67
CA ILE A 101 -8.14 -0.12 -4.91
C ILE A 101 -8.35 1.37 -4.66
N PHE A 102 -7.69 2.22 -5.42
CA PHE A 102 -7.82 3.67 -5.33
C PHE A 102 -7.93 4.27 -6.73
N THR A 103 -8.41 5.51 -6.83
CA THR A 103 -8.50 6.23 -8.10
C THR A 103 -7.40 7.28 -8.13
N LEU A 104 -6.60 7.31 -9.20
CA LEU A 104 -5.55 8.30 -9.41
C LEU A 104 -5.71 8.92 -10.79
N GLY A 105 -5.96 10.23 -10.85
CA GLY A 105 -6.17 10.94 -12.13
C GLY A 105 -7.33 10.38 -12.96
N GLY A 106 -8.39 9.90 -12.31
CA GLY A 106 -9.56 9.28 -12.95
C GLY A 106 -9.40 7.82 -13.34
N ALA A 107 -8.22 7.21 -13.16
CA ALA A 107 -7.99 5.79 -13.42
C ALA A 107 -8.05 4.97 -12.12
N ARG A 108 -8.83 3.88 -12.13
CA ARG A 108 -8.89 2.93 -11.02
C ARG A 108 -7.65 2.04 -11.01
N MET A 109 -6.83 2.15 -9.97
CA MET A 109 -5.62 1.36 -9.77
C MET A 109 -5.81 0.37 -8.61
N LYS A 110 -5.16 -0.79 -8.70
CA LYS A 110 -5.05 -1.76 -7.60
C LYS A 110 -3.58 -1.96 -7.30
N LYS A 111 -3.17 -1.72 -6.05
CA LYS A 111 -1.78 -1.94 -5.61
C LYS A 111 -1.78 -2.48 -4.19
N SER A 112 -0.71 -3.20 -3.83
CA SER A 112 -0.49 -3.66 -2.47
C SER A 112 0.37 -2.66 -1.72
N PHE A 113 -0.03 -2.36 -0.49
CA PHE A 113 0.64 -1.44 0.42
C PHE A 113 0.79 -2.09 1.79
N ALA A 114 1.78 -1.65 2.55
CA ALA A 114 2.01 -2.12 3.92
C ALA A 114 1.97 -0.91 4.87
N PRO A 115 1.19 -0.94 5.96
CA PRO A 115 1.10 0.17 6.90
C PRO A 115 2.44 0.42 7.62
N LEU A 116 3.26 -0.62 7.80
CA LEU A 116 4.63 -0.50 8.32
C LEU A 116 5.60 0.25 7.40
N ASN A 117 5.25 0.49 6.14
CA ASN A 117 6.08 1.33 5.25
C ASN A 117 5.71 2.82 5.33
N GLY A 118 4.65 3.20 6.03
CA GLY A 118 4.13 4.58 6.02
C GLY A 118 3.42 4.96 4.72
N ASP A 119 3.23 4.02 3.79
CA ASP A 119 2.54 4.26 2.52
C ASP A 119 1.02 4.05 2.60
N MET A 120 0.50 3.61 3.76
CA MET A 120 -0.92 3.30 3.97
C MET A 120 -1.35 3.65 5.40
N LYS A 121 -2.51 4.29 5.52
CA LYS A 121 -3.09 4.75 6.78
C LYS A 121 -4.61 4.49 6.80
N PRO A 122 -5.22 4.23 7.97
CA PRO A 122 -6.67 4.14 8.09
C PRO A 122 -7.36 5.47 7.79
N ASP A 123 -8.60 5.42 7.28
CA ASP A 123 -9.47 6.59 7.16
C ASP A 123 -10.01 6.99 8.54
N HIS A 124 -9.11 7.52 9.38
CA HIS A 124 -9.46 8.05 10.69
C HIS A 124 -9.54 9.58 10.65
N ARG A 125 -10.27 10.15 11.61
CA ARG A 125 -10.48 11.61 11.69
C ARG A 125 -9.15 12.37 11.80
N GLU A 126 -8.20 11.86 12.59
CA GLU A 126 -6.89 12.48 12.79
C GLU A 126 -6.03 12.45 11.53
N ILE A 127 -6.00 11.31 10.83
CA ILE A 127 -5.29 11.19 9.55
C ILE A 127 -5.89 12.14 8.52
N ARG A 128 -7.21 12.26 8.48
CA ARG A 128 -7.90 13.20 7.59
C ARG A 128 -7.60 14.65 7.93
N ASP A 129 -7.57 15.00 9.22
CA ASP A 129 -7.24 16.35 9.69
C ASP A 129 -5.79 16.72 9.31
N LEU A 130 -4.88 15.77 9.48
CA LEU A 130 -3.48 15.93 9.16
C LEU A 130 -3.27 16.03 7.63
N LEU A 131 -3.89 15.15 6.84
CA LEU A 131 -3.90 15.25 5.37
C LEU A 131 -4.48 16.57 4.87
N SER A 132 -5.53 17.06 5.52
CA SER A 132 -6.13 18.37 5.21
C SER A 132 -5.20 19.52 5.58
N THR A 133 -4.52 19.44 6.73
CA THR A 133 -3.58 20.45 7.22
C THR A 133 -2.37 20.59 6.29
N TYR A 134 -1.84 19.48 5.78
CA TYR A 134 -0.72 19.48 4.82
C TYR A 134 -1.14 19.67 3.36
N GLY A 135 -2.44 19.79 3.06
CA GLY A 135 -2.95 20.01 1.70
C GLY A 135 -2.73 18.82 0.76
N TRP A 136 -2.74 17.58 1.29
CA TRP A 136 -2.46 16.36 0.52
C TRP A 136 -3.71 15.67 -0.06
N LEU A 137 -4.88 16.27 0.13
CA LEU A 137 -6.15 15.83 -0.43
C LEU A 137 -6.26 16.29 -1.90
N ASP A 138 -5.61 15.58 -2.83
CA ASP A 138 -5.65 15.87 -4.28
C ASP A 138 -6.07 14.63 -5.10
N CYS A 139 -7.07 13.90 -4.61
CA CYS A 139 -7.73 12.81 -5.31
C CYS A 139 -9.25 12.93 -5.09
#